data_AF-A0A9P1ALD6-F1
#
_entry.id   AF-A0A9P1ALD6-F1
#
_cell.length_a   1.000
_cell.length_b   1.000
_cell.length_c   1.000
_cell.angle_alpha   90.00
_cell.angle_beta   90.00
_cell.angle_gamma   90.00
#
_symmetry.space_group_name_H-M   'P 1'
#
loop_
_entity.id
_entity.type
_entity.pdbx_description
1 polymer ?
#
loop_
_entity_poly.entity_id
_entity_poly.type
_entity_poly.pdbx_seq_one_letter_code
_entity_poly.pdbx_strand_id
1 'polypeptide(L)'
;MLDHSRLPEFIEQVRLTPAIWKNRDYGIEKAHMDEIWAHFGHTFDITAFTAEEAESQWDYLVRLHRFMNKEAPDTAFRIALPPSKDRWTLADTLIADSLELFFKNRLNELLLVSKPSESSV
;
A
#
# COMPACT_ATOMS: atom_id res chain seq x y z
N MET A 1 1.03 13.25 -8.11
CA MET A 1 -0.23 12.51 -7.87
C MET A 1 -0.44 11.49 -8.97
N LEU A 2 -0.62 10.24 -8.57
CA LEU A 2 -0.88 9.10 -9.44
C LEU A 2 -2.22 9.26 -10.17
N ASP A 3 -2.27 8.93 -11.46
CA ASP A 3 -3.53 8.88 -12.20
C ASP A 3 -4.45 7.80 -11.61
N HIS A 4 -5.69 8.18 -11.27
CA HIS A 4 -6.66 7.27 -10.68
C HIS A 4 -6.97 6.05 -11.55
N SER A 5 -6.87 6.18 -12.88
CA SER A 5 -7.05 5.07 -13.81
C SER A 5 -5.94 4.02 -13.73
N ARG A 6 -4.75 4.42 -13.24
CA ARG A 6 -3.56 3.58 -13.11
C ARG A 6 -3.36 3.02 -11.70
N LEU A 7 -4.17 3.45 -10.73
CA LEU A 7 -4.15 2.93 -9.35
C LEU A 7 -4.18 1.39 -9.26
N PRO A 8 -5.06 0.67 -10.00
CA PRO A 8 -5.07 -0.80 -9.94
C PRO A 8 -3.74 -1.40 -10.42
N GLU A 9 -3.18 -0.89 -11.51
CA GLU A 9 -1.90 -1.34 -12.06
C GLU A 9 -0.75 -1.04 -11.10
N PHE A 10 -0.74 0.14 -10.47
CA PHE A 10 0.23 0.51 -9.45
C PHE A 10 0.24 -0.46 -8.27
N ILE A 11 -0.94 -0.78 -7.73
CA ILE A 11 -1.09 -1.73 -6.61
C ILE A 11 -0.58 -3.12 -7.01
N GLU A 12 -0.89 -3.60 -8.22
CA GLU A 12 -0.39 -4.90 -8.71
C GLU A 12 1.14 -4.89 -8.89
N GLN A 13 1.74 -3.82 -9.42
CA GLN A 13 3.20 -3.74 -9.55
C GLN A 13 3.90 -3.72 -8.18
N VAL A 14 3.34 -3.02 -7.19
CA VAL A 14 3.85 -3.06 -5.81
C VAL A 14 3.73 -4.48 -5.23
N ARG A 15 2.62 -5.18 -5.47
CA ARG A 15 2.45 -6.59 -5.07
C ARG A 15 3.53 -7.49 -5.66
N LEU A 16 3.84 -7.30 -6.94
CA LEU A 16 4.88 -8.07 -7.66
C LEU A 16 6.32 -7.69 -7.26
N THR A 17 6.49 -6.68 -6.40
CA THR A 17 7.79 -6.22 -5.92
C THR A 17 7.94 -6.46 -4.41
N PRO A 18 8.25 -7.71 -3.97
CA PRO A 18 8.41 -8.06 -2.55
C PRO A 18 9.35 -7.17 -1.76
N ALA A 19 10.37 -6.60 -2.41
CA ALA A 19 11.31 -5.67 -1.78
C ALA A 19 10.59 -4.53 -1.04
N ILE A 20 9.47 -4.03 -1.57
CA ILE A 20 8.70 -2.92 -0.98
C ILE A 20 8.01 -3.34 0.31
N TRP A 21 7.24 -4.43 0.30
CA TRP A 21 6.36 -4.82 1.41
C TRP A 21 6.94 -5.88 2.34
N LYS A 22 8.09 -6.48 1.99
CA LYS A 22 8.91 -7.37 2.83
C LYS A 22 10.33 -6.82 3.06
N ASN A 23 10.56 -5.51 2.95
CA ASN A 23 11.89 -4.92 3.09
C ASN A 23 12.64 -5.45 4.34
N ARG A 24 11.95 -5.56 5.48
CA ARG A 24 12.53 -6.08 6.73
C ARG A 24 13.08 -7.51 6.63
N ASP A 25 12.51 -8.34 5.77
CA ASP A 25 12.95 -9.74 5.57
C ASP A 25 14.19 -9.80 4.67
N TYR A 26 14.35 -8.83 3.76
CA TYR A 26 15.41 -8.80 2.76
C TYR A 26 16.58 -7.86 3.12
N GLY A 27 16.41 -7.00 4.12
CA GLY A 27 17.45 -6.05 4.54
C GLY A 27 17.85 -5.08 3.44
N ILE A 28 16.88 -4.56 2.68
CA ILE A 28 17.17 -3.70 1.53
C ILE A 28 17.70 -2.35 2.00
N GLU A 29 18.85 -1.95 1.46
CA GLU A 29 19.42 -0.64 1.73
C GLU A 29 18.52 0.48 1.21
N LYS A 30 18.47 1.61 1.93
CA LYS A 30 17.62 2.75 1.56
C LYS A 30 17.89 3.23 0.13
N ALA A 31 19.15 3.31 -0.29
CA ALA A 31 19.49 3.75 -1.64
C ALA A 31 18.85 2.86 -2.72
N HIS A 32 18.83 1.54 -2.52
CA HIS A 32 18.18 0.62 -3.45
C HIS A 32 16.65 0.71 -3.39
N MET A 33 16.09 0.97 -2.21
CA MET A 33 14.65 1.26 -2.09
C MET A 33 14.25 2.55 -2.82
N ASP A 34 15.08 3.59 -2.72
CA ASP A 34 14.89 4.86 -3.42
C ASP A 34 14.95 4.67 -4.95
N GLU A 35 15.83 3.80 -5.45
CA GLU A 35 15.88 3.42 -6.88
C GLU A 35 14.59 2.73 -7.34
N ILE A 36 14.07 1.79 -6.54
CA ILE A 36 12.80 1.11 -6.84
C ILE A 36 11.68 2.14 -6.89
N TRP A 37 11.56 3.02 -5.88
CA TRP A 37 10.52 4.04 -5.86
C TRP A 37 10.64 5.06 -7.00
N ALA A 38 11.85 5.46 -7.36
CA ALA A 38 12.08 6.32 -8.52
C ALA A 38 11.60 5.64 -9.82
N HIS A 39 11.86 4.34 -9.98
CA HIS A 39 11.35 3.58 -11.11
C HIS A 39 9.81 3.57 -11.15
N PHE A 40 9.13 3.43 -10.01
CA PHE A 40 7.67 3.56 -9.93
C PHE A 40 7.20 4.98 -10.25
N GLY A 41 7.89 6.01 -9.75
CA GLY A 41 7.61 7.41 -10.06
C GLY A 41 7.62 7.67 -11.56
N HIS A 42 8.62 7.14 -12.27
CA HIS A 42 8.73 7.19 -13.73
C HIS A 42 7.65 6.36 -14.44
N THR A 43 7.47 5.10 -14.07
CA THR A 43 6.54 4.18 -14.76
C THR A 43 5.09 4.65 -14.68
N PHE A 44 4.71 5.31 -13.59
CA PHE A 44 3.34 5.72 -13.31
C PHE A 44 3.08 7.22 -13.48
N ASP A 45 4.03 7.97 -14.04
CA ASP A 45 3.95 9.41 -14.28
C ASP A 45 3.50 10.20 -13.03
N ILE A 46 4.04 9.85 -11.87
CA ILE A 46 3.73 10.54 -10.61
C ILE A 46 4.40 11.92 -10.67
N THR A 47 3.63 12.98 -10.44
CA THR A 47 3.89 14.40 -10.81
C THR A 47 5.28 15.01 -10.57
N ALA A 48 6.16 14.48 -9.71
CA ALA A 48 7.57 14.90 -9.63
C ALA A 48 8.61 13.80 -9.96
N PHE A 49 8.17 12.60 -10.31
CA PHE A 49 8.99 11.42 -10.64
C PHE A 49 10.03 11.08 -9.56
N THR A 50 9.79 11.49 -8.32
CA THR A 50 10.70 11.24 -7.20
C THR A 50 10.32 9.97 -6.46
N ALA A 51 11.32 9.34 -5.86
CA ALA A 51 11.14 8.21 -4.96
C ALA A 51 10.16 8.55 -3.81
N GLU A 52 10.35 9.73 -3.20
CA GLU A 52 9.56 10.19 -2.06
C GLU A 52 8.07 10.31 -2.39
N GLU A 53 7.71 10.80 -3.58
CA GLU A 53 6.29 10.90 -3.96
C GLU A 53 5.67 9.53 -4.18
N ALA A 54 6.34 8.62 -4.87
CA ALA A 54 5.84 7.26 -5.11
C ALA A 54 5.66 6.50 -3.79
N GLU A 55 6.64 6.62 -2.89
CA GLU A 55 6.59 6.06 -1.54
C GLU A 55 5.43 6.68 -0.74
N SER A 56 5.24 8.00 -0.79
CA SER A 56 4.16 8.70 -0.10
C SER A 56 2.77 8.28 -0.61
N GLN A 57 2.61 8.07 -1.93
CA GLN A 57 1.37 7.54 -2.49
C GLN A 57 1.08 6.13 -1.96
N TRP A 58 2.12 5.28 -1.87
CA TRP A 58 1.99 3.95 -1.30
C TRP A 58 1.61 3.99 0.19
N ASP A 59 2.29 4.82 0.99
CA ASP A 59 1.97 5.00 2.41
C ASP A 59 0.51 5.43 2.61
N TYR A 60 0.03 6.36 1.79
CA TYR A 60 -1.38 6.77 1.80
C TYR A 60 -2.33 5.59 1.54
N LEU A 61 -2.04 4.74 0.56
CA LEU A 61 -2.87 3.56 0.25
C LEU A 61 -2.87 2.54 1.39
N VAL A 62 -1.73 2.31 2.05
CA VAL A 62 -1.64 1.42 3.21
C VAL A 62 -2.46 1.98 4.38
N ARG A 63 -2.37 3.30 4.64
CA ARG A 63 -3.15 3.97 5.69
C ARG A 63 -4.65 3.93 5.40
N LEU A 64 -5.04 4.19 4.15
CA LEU A 64 -6.43 4.09 3.69
C LEU A 64 -6.96 2.66 3.85
N HIS A 65 -6.17 1.64 3.51
CA HIS A 65 -6.53 0.24 3.69
C HIS A 65 -6.79 -0.13 5.15
N ARG A 66 -5.95 0.35 6.07
CA ARG A 66 -6.18 0.17 7.52
C ARG A 66 -7.44 0.86 7.98
N PHE A 67 -7.68 2.08 7.48
CA PHE A 67 -8.90 2.83 7.79
C PHE A 67 -10.16 2.07 7.34
N MET A 68 -10.14 1.45 6.15
CA MET A 68 -11.21 0.56 5.66
C MET A 68 -11.34 -0.75 6.47
N ASN A 69 -10.31 -1.16 7.21
CA ASN A 69 -10.26 -2.39 8.01
C ASN A 69 -10.10 -2.09 9.51
N LYS A 70 -10.83 -1.09 10.01
CA LYS A 70 -10.75 -0.63 11.42
C LYS A 70 -10.95 -1.70 12.49
N GLU A 71 -11.64 -2.78 12.16
CA GLU A 71 -11.91 -3.91 13.08
C GLU A 71 -10.77 -4.95 13.09
N ALA A 72 -9.83 -4.87 12.14
CA ALA A 72 -8.70 -5.78 12.06
C ALA A 72 -7.60 -5.37 13.06
N PRO A 73 -7.04 -6.32 13.84
CA PRO A 73 -5.93 -6.01 14.74
C PRO A 73 -4.65 -5.69 13.96
N ASP A 74 -3.73 -4.94 14.57
CA ASP A 74 -2.44 -4.60 13.95
C ASP A 74 -1.64 -5.83 13.47
N THR A 75 -1.77 -6.95 14.16
CA THR A 75 -1.14 -8.24 13.81
C THR A 75 -1.70 -8.87 12.54
N ALA A 76 -2.86 -8.42 12.06
CA ALA A 76 -3.44 -8.88 10.81
C ALA A 76 -2.81 -8.20 9.58
N PHE A 77 -2.02 -7.14 9.75
CA PHE A 77 -1.38 -6.43 8.65
C PHE A 77 0.08 -6.85 8.46
N ARG A 78 0.48 -7.07 7.21
CA ARG A 78 1.87 -7.43 6.84
C ARG A 78 2.85 -6.26 7.02
N ILE A 79 2.35 -5.04 6.81
CA ILE A 79 3.16 -3.82 6.93
C ILE A 79 2.84 -3.16 8.27
N ALA A 80 3.85 -3.06 9.12
CA ALA A 80 3.79 -2.26 10.32
C ALA A 80 3.93 -0.78 9.94
N LEU A 81 2.87 0.00 10.11
CA LEU A 81 2.97 1.45 10.00
C LEU A 81 3.50 2.04 11.31
N PRO A 82 4.27 3.13 11.27
CA PRO A 82 4.55 3.90 12.46
C PRO A 82 3.21 4.31 13.10
N PRO A 83 3.15 4.46 14.44
CA PRO A 83 1.97 4.96 15.16
C PRO A 83 1.76 6.45 14.86
N SER A 84 1.53 6.78 13.60
CA SER A 84 0.96 8.03 13.14
C SER A 84 -0.48 8.05 13.61
N LYS A 85 -0.87 9.06 14.39
CA LYS A 85 -2.28 9.34 14.63
C LYS A 85 -2.87 9.90 13.35
N ASP A 86 -3.28 9.02 12.45
CA ASP A 86 -4.00 9.42 11.26
C ASP A 86 -5.30 10.11 11.67
N ARG A 87 -5.36 11.40 11.38
CA ARG A 87 -6.55 12.23 11.67
C ARG A 87 -7.50 12.15 10.49
N TRP A 88 -8.17 11.01 10.37
CA TRP A 88 -9.24 10.84 9.38
C TRP A 88 -10.48 11.63 9.80
N THR A 89 -11.01 12.41 8.88
CA THR A 89 -12.24 13.18 9.02
C THR A 89 -13.45 12.37 8.54
N LEU A 90 -14.66 12.88 8.79
CA LEU A 90 -15.89 12.29 8.24
C LEU A 90 -15.88 12.26 6.69
N ALA A 91 -15.28 13.27 6.06
CA ALA A 91 -15.15 13.30 4.60
C ALA A 91 -14.25 12.16 4.11
N ASP A 92 -13.15 11.89 4.82
CA ASP A 92 -12.27 10.77 4.50
C ASP A 92 -12.98 9.42 4.66
N THR A 93 -13.91 9.32 5.60
CA THR A 93 -14.74 8.12 5.76
C THR A 93 -15.61 7.86 4.54
N LEU A 94 -16.29 8.89 4.04
CA LEU A 94 -17.15 8.77 2.85
C LEU A 94 -16.34 8.42 1.59
N ILE A 95 -15.14 8.98 1.46
CA ILE A 95 -14.22 8.64 0.37
C ILE A 95 -13.76 7.19 0.51
N ALA A 96 -13.34 6.77 1.70
CA ALA A 96 -12.91 5.41 1.96
C ALA A 96 -14.03 4.39 1.67
N ASP A 97 -15.27 4.64 2.11
CA ASP A 97 -16.41 3.78 1.83
C ASP A 97 -16.67 3.65 0.32
N SER A 98 -16.52 4.75 -0.43
CA SER A 98 -16.67 4.75 -1.89
C SER A 98 -15.55 3.97 -2.59
N LEU A 99 -14.32 4.10 -2.09
CA LEU A 99 -13.12 3.44 -2.62
C LEU A 99 -13.03 1.97 -2.21
N GLU A 100 -13.70 1.58 -1.13
CA GLU A 100 -13.70 0.23 -0.58
C GLU A 100 -14.14 -0.80 -1.63
N LEU A 101 -15.21 -0.48 -2.37
CA LEU A 101 -15.77 -1.34 -3.42
C LEU A 101 -14.76 -1.72 -4.51
N PHE A 102 -13.75 -0.88 -4.75
CA PHE A 102 -12.78 -1.05 -5.83
C PHE A 102 -11.46 -1.62 -5.35
N PHE A 103 -10.99 -1.18 -4.17
CA PHE A 103 -9.61 -1.42 -3.74
C PHE A 103 -9.47 -2.38 -2.57
N LYS A 104 -10.51 -2.55 -1.74
CA LYS A 104 -10.39 -3.31 -0.48
C LYS A 104 -9.89 -4.74 -0.73
N ASN A 105 -10.43 -5.43 -1.73
CA ASN A 105 -10.04 -6.81 -2.02
C ASN A 105 -8.57 -6.93 -2.47
N ARG A 106 -8.12 -6.08 -3.40
CA ARG A 106 -6.72 -6.08 -3.88
C ARG A 106 -5.74 -5.75 -2.75
N LEU A 107 -6.06 -4.75 -1.95
CA LEU A 107 -5.25 -4.36 -0.81
C LEU A 107 -5.31 -5.41 0.31
N ASN A 108 -6.43 -6.11 0.52
CA ASN A 108 -6.53 -7.22 1.46
C ASN A 108 -5.58 -8.37 1.09
N GLU A 109 -5.56 -8.79 -0.18
CA GLU A 109 -4.67 -9.86 -0.66
C GLU A 109 -3.18 -9.54 -0.43
N LEU A 110 -2.84 -8.26 -0.56
CA LEU A 110 -1.47 -7.76 -0.44
C LEU A 110 -1.07 -7.49 1.00
N LEU A 111 -1.93 -6.80 1.77
CA LEU A 111 -1.59 -6.19 3.05
C LEU A 111 -2.11 -6.96 4.26
N LEU A 112 -3.08 -7.87 4.11
CA LEU A 112 -3.50 -8.74 5.21
C LEU A 112 -2.68 -10.04 5.25
N VAL A 113 -2.41 -10.51 6.46
CA VAL A 113 -1.92 -11.86 6.69
C VAL A 113 -3.07 -12.81 6.37
N SER A 114 -3.05 -13.39 5.17
CA SER A 114 -3.97 -14.47 4.81
C SER A 114 -3.73 -15.62 5.78
N LYS A 115 -4.77 -16.12 6.45
CA LYS A 115 -4.66 -17.45 7.09
C LYS A 115 -4.23 -18.43 5.98
N PRO A 116 -3.30 -19.37 6.23
CA PRO A 116 -3.10 -20.46 5.30
C PRO A 116 -4.46 -21.11 5.09
N SER A 117 -4.97 -21.10 3.85
CA SER A 117 -6.13 -21.91 3.51
C SER A 117 -5.70 -23.36 3.76
N GLU A 118 -6.40 -24.08 4.63
CA GLU A 118 -6.18 -25.50 4.95
C GLU A 118 -6.43 -26.45 3.77
N SER A 119 -6.29 -25.99 2.53
CA SER A 119 -6.56 -26.73 1.30
C SER A 119 -5.38 -26.71 0.32
N SER A 120 -4.16 -26.61 0.82
CA SER A 120 -2.96 -27.00 0.09
C SER A 120 -2.27 -28.16 0.82
N VAL A 121 -2.88 -29.33 0.70
CA VAL A 121 -2.23 -30.64 0.84
C VAL A 121 -2.16 -31.24 -0.55
#